data_AF-A0A846HHW8-F1
#
_entry.id   AF-A0A846HHW8-F1
#
_cell.length_a   1.000
_cell.length_b   1.000
_cell.length_c   1.000
_cell.angle_alpha   90.00
_cell.angle_beta   90.00
_cell.angle_gamma   90.00
#
_symmetry.space_group_name_H-M   'P 1'
#
loop_
_entity.id
_entity.type
_entity.pdbx_description
1 polymer ?
#
loop_
_entity_poly.entity_id
_entity_poly.type
_entity_poly.pdbx_seq_one_letter_code
_entity_poly.pdbx_strand_id
1 'polypeptide(L)'
;MTTIILGTGCNPFKTTTAEAHLLEIITYLQDKELDITSNPSNKDFVQVTYNLNSMIAIGNFAIPANQSISGSGNIITTAINYLEGIDFNPGDGGTFKSLTWSEYFLEVITYLQIKEADPTKNPNSDNNVLSNYDADDKRYTGSITLPIVVTFNDLGLPVIRAKEYLL
;
A
#
# COMPACT_ATOMS: atom_id res chain seq x y z
N MET A 1 0.46 -9.56 15.17
CA MET A 1 1.02 -9.84 13.85
C MET A 1 -0.09 -9.93 12.83
N THR A 2 -0.21 -8.87 12.05
CA THR A 2 -1.03 -8.84 10.84
C THR A 2 -0.25 -9.49 9.69
N THR A 3 0.06 -10.78 9.87
CA THR A 3 0.82 -11.54 8.90
C THR A 3 -0.01 -11.75 7.64
N ILE A 4 0.59 -11.45 6.50
CA ILE A 4 0.03 -11.75 5.18
C ILE A 4 0.72 -12.98 4.60
N ILE A 5 -0.03 -13.74 3.81
CA ILE A 5 0.49 -14.87 3.06
C ILE A 5 0.87 -14.36 1.67
N LEU A 6 2.14 -14.46 1.32
CA LEU A 6 2.59 -14.16 -0.03
C LEU A 6 2.16 -15.26 -0.98
N GLY A 7 1.67 -14.87 -2.17
CA GLY A 7 1.36 -15.83 -3.21
C GLY A 7 2.63 -16.56 -3.67
N THR A 8 2.48 -17.81 -4.08
CA THR A 8 3.59 -18.56 -4.67
C THR A 8 3.99 -17.89 -5.99
N GLY A 9 5.27 -17.50 -6.11
CA GLY A 9 5.77 -16.77 -7.27
C GLY A 9 5.52 -15.26 -7.23
N CYS A 10 5.07 -14.72 -6.09
CA CYS A 10 4.96 -13.28 -5.88
C CYS A 10 6.31 -12.60 -6.08
N ASN A 11 6.33 -11.54 -6.89
CA ASN A 11 7.51 -10.73 -7.20
C ASN A 11 7.03 -9.27 -7.27
N PRO A 12 7.63 -8.30 -6.53
CA PRO A 12 8.95 -8.32 -5.89
C PRO A 12 8.97 -8.36 -4.35
N PHE A 13 7.83 -8.54 -3.68
CA PHE A 13 7.79 -8.36 -2.23
C PHE A 13 8.50 -9.47 -1.46
N LYS A 14 9.11 -9.07 -0.34
CA LYS A 14 9.83 -9.99 0.56
C LYS A 14 9.31 -9.95 1.99
N THR A 15 8.49 -8.95 2.31
CA THR A 15 7.95 -8.77 3.66
C THR A 15 6.67 -9.57 3.84
N THR A 16 6.41 -10.04 5.05
CA THR A 16 5.21 -10.85 5.36
C THR A 16 4.23 -10.12 6.27
N THR A 17 4.41 -8.81 6.46
CA THR A 17 3.56 -7.97 7.31
C THR A 17 2.88 -6.93 6.44
N ALA A 18 1.61 -6.64 6.71
CA ALA A 18 0.82 -5.72 5.90
C ALA A 18 1.39 -4.29 5.93
N GLU A 19 1.88 -3.83 7.08
CA GLU A 19 2.48 -2.51 7.25
C GLU A 19 3.77 -2.35 6.44
N ALA A 20 4.63 -3.38 6.42
CA ALA A 20 5.86 -3.35 5.64
C ALA A 20 5.57 -3.45 4.15
N HIS A 21 4.57 -4.25 3.76
CA HIS A 21 4.06 -4.28 2.39
C HIS A 21 3.59 -2.90 1.93
N LEU A 22 2.80 -2.20 2.75
CA LEU A 22 2.32 -0.87 2.41
C LEU A 22 3.47 0.10 2.15
N LEU A 23 4.51 0.07 3.00
CA LEU A 23 5.70 0.91 2.83
C LEU A 23 6.51 0.55 1.57
N GLU A 24 6.65 -0.75 1.27
CA GLU A 24 7.32 -1.23 0.05
C GLU A 24 6.57 -0.80 -1.21
N ILE A 25 5.25 -0.95 -1.24
CA ILE A 25 4.41 -0.62 -2.40
C ILE A 25 4.41 0.88 -2.67
N ILE A 26 4.17 1.72 -1.65
CA ILE A 26 4.10 3.17 -1.86
C ILE A 26 5.44 3.73 -2.32
N THR A 27 6.55 3.20 -1.79
CA THR A 27 7.90 3.59 -2.21
C THR A 27 8.17 3.15 -3.65
N TYR A 28 7.77 1.92 -4.01
CA TYR A 28 7.91 1.41 -5.38
C TYR A 28 7.08 2.22 -6.39
N LEU A 29 5.82 2.51 -6.06
CA LEU A 29 4.95 3.31 -6.91
C LEU A 29 5.52 4.72 -7.10
N GLN A 30 6.02 5.36 -6.04
CA GLN A 30 6.65 6.68 -6.15
C GLN A 30 7.91 6.65 -7.03
N ASP A 31 8.75 5.62 -6.92
CA ASP A 31 9.91 5.44 -7.81
C ASP A 31 9.48 5.28 -9.27
N LYS A 32 8.40 4.52 -9.51
CA LYS A 32 7.83 4.34 -10.86
C LYS A 32 7.11 5.57 -11.41
N GLU A 33 6.60 6.44 -10.55
CA GLU A 33 6.10 7.75 -10.97
C GLU A 33 7.25 8.69 -11.43
N LEU A 34 8.47 8.51 -10.93
CA LEU A 34 9.63 9.28 -11.37
C LEU A 34 10.27 8.73 -12.67
N ASP A 35 9.99 7.47 -13.03
CA ASP A 35 10.50 6.85 -14.25
C ASP A 35 9.68 7.26 -15.48
N ILE A 36 10.27 8.03 -16.39
CA ILE A 36 9.62 8.51 -17.63
C ILE A 36 9.15 7.37 -18.55
N THR A 37 9.74 6.18 -18.42
CA THR A 37 9.36 5.00 -19.21
C THR A 37 8.03 4.43 -18.69
N SER A 38 7.88 4.38 -17.37
CA SER A 38 6.67 3.87 -16.72
C SER A 38 5.60 4.95 -16.53
N ASN A 39 5.98 6.22 -16.55
CA ASN A 39 5.09 7.36 -16.36
C ASN A 39 5.34 8.47 -17.41
N PRO A 40 5.09 8.21 -18.70
CA PRO A 40 5.32 9.19 -19.77
C PRO A 40 4.45 10.44 -19.62
N SER A 41 3.36 10.36 -18.86
CA SER A 41 2.44 11.48 -18.57
C SER A 41 2.83 12.29 -17.33
N ASN A 42 3.91 11.93 -16.63
CA ASN A 42 4.38 12.61 -15.42
C ASN A 42 3.28 12.81 -14.36
N LYS A 43 2.48 11.75 -14.12
CA LYS A 43 1.45 11.71 -13.08
C LYS A 43 2.12 11.54 -11.71
N ASP A 44 1.64 12.27 -10.71
CA ASP A 44 2.13 12.19 -9.32
C ASP A 44 0.91 11.92 -8.45
N PHE A 45 0.68 10.65 -8.13
CA PHE A 45 -0.47 10.20 -7.34
C PHE A 45 -0.07 9.59 -6.01
N VAL A 46 1.21 9.26 -5.80
CA VAL A 46 1.69 8.79 -4.51
C VAL A 46 2.96 9.51 -4.08
N GLN A 47 3.04 9.79 -2.81
CA GLN A 47 4.23 10.37 -2.21
C GLN A 47 4.47 9.73 -0.86
N VAL A 48 5.72 9.36 -0.57
CA VAL A 48 6.16 9.01 0.78
C VAL A 48 7.39 9.85 1.16
N THR A 49 7.43 10.26 2.43
CA THR A 49 8.54 10.98 3.04
C THR A 49 8.92 10.32 4.35
N TYR A 50 10.19 10.45 4.74
CA TYR A 50 10.74 9.78 5.92
C TYR A 50 11.26 10.81 6.93
N ASN A 51 10.72 10.78 8.15
CA ASN A 51 11.26 11.51 9.28
C ASN A 51 12.04 10.55 10.19
N LEU A 52 13.36 10.52 10.02
CA LEU A 52 14.25 9.64 10.77
C LEU A 52 14.44 10.07 12.23
N ASN A 53 14.16 11.33 12.58
CA ASN A 53 14.23 11.79 13.96
C ASN A 53 13.06 11.25 14.78
N SER A 54 11.86 11.24 14.21
CA SER A 54 10.67 10.68 14.85
C SER A 54 10.44 9.20 14.55
N MET A 55 11.23 8.61 13.65
CA MET A 55 11.05 7.25 13.14
C MET A 55 9.64 7.04 12.57
N ILE A 56 9.20 7.94 11.69
CA ILE A 56 7.89 7.89 11.02
C ILE A 56 8.05 8.05 9.51
N ALA A 57 7.34 7.24 8.73
CA ALA A 57 7.11 7.47 7.30
C ALA A 57 5.71 8.07 7.11
N ILE A 58 5.62 9.15 6.34
CA ILE A 58 4.36 9.84 6.02
C ILE A 58 4.11 9.69 4.52
N GLY A 59 2.99 9.09 4.16
CA GLY A 59 2.54 8.92 2.79
C GLY A 59 1.24 9.68 2.51
N ASN A 60 1.09 10.19 1.29
CA ASN A 60 -0.17 10.71 0.76
C ASN A 60 -0.43 10.07 -0.59
N PHE A 61 -1.71 9.84 -0.92
CA PHE A 61 -2.07 9.29 -2.21
C PHE A 61 -3.40 9.85 -2.75
N ALA A 62 -3.53 9.83 -4.08
CA ALA A 62 -4.72 10.23 -4.82
C ALA A 62 -4.88 9.38 -6.09
N ILE A 63 -5.12 8.08 -5.90
CA ILE A 63 -5.19 7.10 -6.99
C ILE A 63 -6.54 7.20 -7.73
N PRO A 64 -6.55 7.29 -9.07
CA PRO A 64 -7.80 7.19 -9.83
C PRO A 64 -8.48 5.83 -9.62
N ALA A 65 -9.78 5.81 -9.36
CA ALA A 65 -10.52 4.58 -9.09
C ALA A 65 -11.98 4.67 -9.55
N ASN A 66 -12.56 3.53 -9.90
CA ASN A 66 -13.99 3.39 -10.19
C ASN A 66 -14.69 2.64 -9.06
N GLN A 67 -15.91 3.05 -8.74
CA GLN A 67 -16.80 2.26 -7.90
C GLN A 67 -17.92 1.62 -8.72
N SER A 68 -18.29 0.41 -8.31
CA SER A 68 -19.45 -0.32 -8.84
C SER A 68 -20.14 -1.08 -7.71
N ILE A 69 -21.35 -1.55 -7.97
CA ILE A 69 -22.10 -2.39 -7.04
C ILE A 69 -22.06 -3.83 -7.58
N SER A 70 -21.60 -4.76 -6.76
CA SER A 70 -21.57 -6.18 -7.09
C SER A 70 -22.99 -6.77 -7.18
N GLY A 71 -23.12 -7.95 -7.79
CA GLY A 71 -24.41 -8.68 -7.83
C GLY A 71 -24.99 -9.00 -6.45
N SER A 72 -24.18 -8.95 -5.39
CA SER A 72 -24.58 -9.17 -4.00
C SER A 72 -24.85 -7.85 -3.24
N GLY A 73 -24.83 -6.71 -3.91
CA GLY A 73 -25.04 -5.39 -3.29
C GLY A 73 -23.82 -4.76 -2.61
N ASN A 74 -22.66 -5.43 -2.64
CA ASN A 74 -21.42 -4.86 -2.09
C ASN A 74 -20.85 -3.76 -2.99
N ILE A 75 -20.36 -2.68 -2.40
CA ILE A 75 -19.56 -1.67 -3.12
C ILE A 75 -18.20 -2.27 -3.44
N ILE A 76 -17.81 -2.22 -4.71
CA ILE A 76 -16.49 -2.61 -5.21
C ILE A 76 -15.78 -1.35 -5.67
N THR A 77 -14.60 -1.09 -5.12
CA THR A 77 -13.69 -0.02 -5.58
C THR A 77 -12.53 -0.67 -6.34
N THR A 78 -12.33 -0.30 -7.60
CA THR A 78 -11.27 -0.80 -8.47
C THR A 78 -10.37 0.36 -8.88
N ALA A 79 -9.07 0.27 -8.56
CA ALA A 79 -8.10 1.26 -8.99
C ALA A 79 -7.91 1.21 -10.52
N ILE A 80 -7.73 2.37 -11.14
CA ILE A 80 -7.37 2.46 -12.56
C ILE A 80 -5.85 2.45 -12.63
N ASN A 81 -5.28 1.47 -13.32
CA ASN A 81 -3.85 1.45 -13.55
C ASN A 81 -3.44 2.68 -14.38
N TYR A 82 -2.45 3.42 -13.88
CA TYR A 82 -2.03 4.68 -14.48
C TYR A 82 -0.56 4.72 -14.92
N LEU A 83 0.20 3.68 -14.54
CA LEU A 83 1.59 3.44 -14.94
C LEU A 83 1.65 2.39 -16.05
N GLU A 84 2.63 2.53 -16.94
CA GLU A 84 2.82 1.71 -18.13
C GLU A 84 4.06 0.81 -17.98
N GLY A 85 4.05 -0.36 -18.64
CA GLY A 85 5.22 -1.24 -18.73
C GLY A 85 5.73 -1.81 -17.41
N ILE A 86 4.92 -1.79 -16.34
CA ILE A 86 5.25 -2.42 -15.05
C ILE A 86 4.47 -3.72 -14.89
N ASP A 87 5.20 -4.84 -14.88
CA ASP A 87 4.60 -6.14 -14.61
C ASP A 87 4.30 -6.27 -13.11
N PHE A 88 3.17 -6.89 -12.79
CA PHE A 88 2.80 -7.25 -11.43
C PHE A 88 2.34 -8.71 -11.37
N ASN A 89 2.85 -9.45 -10.39
CA ASN A 89 2.38 -10.80 -10.11
C ASN A 89 2.16 -10.97 -8.60
N PRO A 90 0.91 -11.03 -8.12
CA PRO A 90 0.62 -11.30 -6.71
C PRO A 90 0.97 -12.76 -6.31
N GLY A 91 1.16 -13.65 -7.28
CA GLY A 91 1.34 -15.08 -7.08
C GLY A 91 0.03 -15.79 -6.71
N ASP A 92 0.09 -17.12 -6.62
CA ASP A 92 -1.09 -17.95 -6.34
C ASP A 92 -1.27 -18.19 -4.83
N GLY A 93 -2.51 -18.14 -4.36
CA GLY A 93 -2.89 -18.48 -2.97
C GLY A 93 -2.52 -17.43 -1.92
N GLY A 94 -2.14 -16.23 -2.34
CA GLY A 94 -1.82 -15.11 -1.44
C GLY A 94 -3.05 -14.49 -0.78
N THR A 95 -2.80 -13.69 0.27
CA THR A 95 -3.83 -12.89 0.95
C THR A 95 -4.48 -11.89 0.00
N PHE A 96 -3.66 -11.25 -0.84
CA PHE A 96 -4.07 -10.24 -1.81
C PHE A 96 -4.11 -10.84 -3.21
N LYS A 97 -5.11 -10.44 -4.00
CA LYS A 97 -5.41 -11.07 -5.31
C LYS A 97 -5.36 -10.11 -6.48
N SER A 98 -5.19 -8.81 -6.22
CA SER A 98 -5.15 -7.79 -7.26
C SER A 98 -4.07 -8.07 -8.29
N LEU A 99 -4.34 -7.80 -9.57
CA LEU A 99 -3.44 -8.10 -10.68
C LEU A 99 -2.64 -6.89 -11.16
N THR A 100 -2.88 -5.71 -10.58
CA THR A 100 -2.15 -4.49 -10.90
C THR A 100 -1.59 -3.84 -9.64
N TRP A 101 -0.50 -3.10 -9.79
CA TRP A 101 0.13 -2.38 -8.68
C TRP A 101 -0.82 -1.41 -7.97
N SER A 102 -1.59 -0.61 -8.73
CA SER A 102 -2.52 0.37 -8.16
C SER A 102 -3.67 -0.30 -7.40
N GLU A 103 -4.20 -1.41 -7.91
CA GLU A 103 -5.28 -2.15 -7.26
C GLU A 103 -4.78 -2.88 -6.01
N TYR A 104 -3.59 -3.46 -6.10
CA TYR A 104 -2.93 -4.12 -4.97
C TYR A 104 -2.63 -3.14 -3.84
N PHE A 105 -2.16 -1.92 -4.16
CA PHE A 105 -1.98 -0.85 -3.18
C PHE A 105 -3.30 -0.52 -2.46
N LEU A 106 -4.40 -0.39 -3.20
CA LEU A 106 -5.72 -0.11 -2.65
C LEU A 106 -6.24 -1.28 -1.78
N GLU A 107 -5.96 -2.52 -2.17
CA GLU A 107 -6.28 -3.73 -1.39
C GLU A 107 -5.55 -3.73 -0.04
N VAL A 108 -4.26 -3.40 -0.02
CA VAL A 108 -3.45 -3.32 1.21
C VAL A 108 -3.93 -2.20 2.13
N ILE A 109 -4.23 -1.01 1.59
CA ILE A 109 -4.80 0.11 2.36
C ILE A 109 -6.11 -0.32 3.02
N THR A 110 -7.04 -0.86 2.22
CA THR A 110 -8.37 -1.26 2.71
C THR A 110 -8.26 -2.36 3.76
N TYR A 111 -7.35 -3.31 3.55
CA TYR A 111 -7.08 -4.37 4.52
C TYR A 111 -6.57 -3.81 5.86
N LEU A 112 -5.60 -2.89 5.83
CA LEU A 112 -5.09 -2.26 7.05
C LEU A 112 -6.18 -1.46 7.77
N GLN A 113 -7.00 -0.69 7.07
CA GLN A 113 -8.12 0.04 7.68
C GLN A 113 -9.13 -0.89 8.37
N ILE A 114 -9.45 -2.02 7.75
CA ILE A 114 -10.32 -3.04 8.37
C ILE A 114 -9.69 -3.58 9.64
N LYS A 115 -8.35 -3.76 9.67
CA LYS A 115 -7.63 -4.23 10.86
C LYS A 115 -7.49 -3.15 11.94
N GLU A 116 -7.31 -1.90 11.56
CA GLU A 116 -7.31 -0.76 12.48
C GLU A 116 -8.68 -0.58 13.15
N ALA A 117 -9.78 -0.88 12.44
CA ALA A 117 -11.12 -0.82 12.98
C ALA A 117 -11.49 -1.99 13.93
N ASP A 118 -10.71 -3.08 13.93
CA ASP A 118 -10.96 -4.26 14.75
C ASP A 118 -10.24 -4.14 16.12
N PRO A 119 -10.95 -3.99 17.25
CA PRO A 119 -10.32 -3.82 18.57
C PRO A 119 -9.49 -5.02 19.02
N THR A 120 -9.70 -6.21 18.45
CA THR A 120 -8.89 -7.40 18.74
C THR A 120 -7.54 -7.35 18.03
N LYS A 121 -7.46 -6.58 16.93
CA LYS A 121 -6.26 -6.37 16.12
C LYS A 121 -5.57 -5.04 16.43
N ASN A 122 -6.33 -4.06 16.90
CA ASN A 122 -5.87 -2.72 17.24
C ASN A 122 -6.30 -2.32 18.67
N PRO A 123 -5.77 -2.98 19.72
CA PRO A 123 -6.15 -2.67 21.10
C PRO A 123 -5.73 -1.26 21.54
N ASN A 124 -4.76 -0.65 20.85
CA ASN A 124 -4.26 0.69 21.14
C ASN A 124 -5.01 1.79 20.39
N SER A 125 -5.94 1.44 19.48
CA SER A 125 -6.66 2.40 18.63
C SER A 125 -5.72 3.26 17.76
N ASP A 126 -4.62 2.67 17.29
CA ASP A 126 -3.69 3.30 16.35
C ASP A 126 -4.37 3.41 14.97
N ASN A 127 -4.60 4.63 14.47
CA ASN A 127 -5.23 4.88 13.17
C ASN A 127 -4.21 5.55 12.24
N ASN A 128 -3.36 4.72 11.65
CA ASN A 128 -2.23 5.12 10.82
C ASN A 128 -2.58 5.14 9.33
N VAL A 129 -3.73 4.58 8.92
CA VAL A 129 -4.17 4.58 7.52
C VAL A 129 -5.55 5.22 7.40
N LEU A 130 -5.62 6.32 6.64
CA LEU A 130 -6.86 7.02 6.33
C LEU A 130 -7.06 7.04 4.83
N SER A 131 -8.29 6.81 4.39
CA SER A 131 -8.67 6.87 2.99
C SER A 131 -10.12 7.29 2.82
N ASN A 132 -10.45 7.83 1.65
CA ASN A 132 -11.80 8.09 1.21
C ASN A 132 -11.90 7.93 -0.31
N TYR A 133 -13.09 7.55 -0.79
CA TYR A 133 -13.41 7.61 -2.21
C TYR A 133 -14.28 8.82 -2.52
N ASP A 134 -13.85 9.62 -3.48
CA ASP A 134 -14.64 10.68 -4.09
C ASP A 134 -15.26 10.16 -5.40
N ALA A 135 -16.59 10.07 -5.42
CA ALA A 135 -17.33 9.55 -6.56
C ALA A 135 -17.46 10.57 -7.71
N ASP A 136 -17.40 11.86 -7.41
CA ASP A 136 -17.48 12.92 -8.41
C ASP A 136 -16.14 13.04 -9.15
N ASP A 137 -15.04 13.03 -8.40
CA ASP A 137 -13.68 13.08 -8.95
C ASP A 137 -13.14 11.72 -9.41
N LYS A 138 -13.81 10.62 -9.03
CA LYS A 138 -13.38 9.23 -9.25
C LYS A 138 -11.97 8.98 -8.72
N ARG A 139 -11.72 9.43 -7.48
CA ARG A 139 -10.41 9.35 -6.83
C ARG A 139 -10.49 8.69 -5.47
N TYR A 140 -9.57 7.78 -5.21
CA TYR A 140 -9.31 7.23 -3.90
C TYR A 140 -8.14 7.98 -3.28
N THR A 141 -8.43 8.82 -2.29
CA THR A 141 -7.44 9.70 -1.64
C THR A 141 -7.21 9.28 -0.21
N GLY A 142 -6.05 9.61 0.34
CA GLY A 142 -5.76 9.30 1.74
C GLY A 142 -4.34 9.61 2.18
N SER A 143 -4.08 9.27 3.43
CA SER A 143 -2.82 9.50 4.11
C SER A 143 -2.42 8.29 4.93
N ILE A 144 -1.11 8.07 5.04
CA ILE A 144 -0.47 6.95 5.71
C ILE A 144 0.56 7.53 6.69
N THR A 145 0.54 7.09 7.94
CA THR A 145 1.53 7.47 8.96
C THR A 145 2.08 6.21 9.61
N LEU A 146 3.15 5.64 9.05
CA LEU A 146 3.70 4.37 9.55
C LEU A 146 4.87 4.63 10.50
N PRO A 147 4.87 4.05 11.71
CA PRO A 147 6.10 3.95 12.49
C PRO A 147 7.10 3.10 11.71
N ILE A 148 8.37 3.51 11.71
CA ILE A 148 9.45 2.80 11.02
C ILE A 148 10.55 2.39 11.99
N VAL A 149 11.38 1.45 11.56
CA VAL A 149 12.63 1.08 12.21
C VAL A 149 13.74 1.08 11.17
N VAL A 150 14.91 1.56 11.58
CA VAL A 150 16.13 1.47 10.78
C VAL A 150 16.95 0.30 11.29
N THR A 151 17.24 -0.64 10.41
CA THR A 151 18.09 -1.80 10.66
C THR A 151 19.28 -1.76 9.71
N PHE A 152 20.27 -2.64 9.88
CA PHE A 152 21.36 -2.80 8.92
C PHE A 152 21.25 -4.17 8.26
N ASN A 153 21.46 -4.25 6.95
CA ASN A 153 21.56 -5.53 6.25
C ASN A 153 22.96 -6.16 6.45
N ASP A 154 23.16 -7.34 5.88
CA ASP A 154 24.43 -8.08 5.97
C ASP A 154 25.64 -7.34 5.36
N LEU A 155 25.39 -6.31 4.54
CA LEU A 155 26.40 -5.44 3.94
C LEU A 155 26.66 -4.17 4.77
N GLY A 156 26.03 -4.04 5.94
CA GLY A 156 26.13 -2.85 6.79
C GLY A 156 25.39 -1.63 6.23
N LEU A 157 24.51 -1.80 5.24
CA LEU A 157 23.71 -0.71 4.68
C LEU A 157 22.42 -0.53 5.49
N PRO A 158 21.99 0.72 5.73
CA PRO A 158 20.75 0.98 6.44
C PRO A 158 19.54 0.52 5.60
N VAL A 159 18.61 -0.16 6.26
CA VAL A 159 17.35 -0.63 5.70
C VAL A 159 16.22 -0.10 6.58
N ILE A 160 15.34 0.70 5.97
CA ILE A 160 14.13 1.20 6.61
C ILE A 160 13.02 0.15 6.43
N ARG A 161 12.32 -0.18 7.51
CA ARG A 161 11.15 -1.06 7.50
C ARG A 161 10.01 -0.45 8.30
N ALA A 162 8.78 -0.75 7.94
CA ALA A 162 7.64 -0.41 8.79
C ALA A 162 7.70 -1.26 10.07
N LYS A 163 7.44 -0.62 11.20
CA LYS A 163 7.21 -1.28 12.48
C LYS A 163 5.75 -1.73 12.52
N GLU A 164 5.53 -3.00 12.81
CA GLU A 164 4.18 -3.49 13.05
C GLU A 164 3.58 -2.83 14.29
N TYR A 165 2.30 -2.46 14.19
CA TYR A 165 1.52 -1.94 15.31
C TYR A 165 0.23 -2.74 15.54
N LEU A 166 -0.14 -3.63 14.61
CA LEU A 166 -1.34 -4.46 14.69
C LEU A 166 -1.05 -5.93 15.13
N LEU A 167 -2.02 -6.54 15.83
CA LEU A 167 -1.93 -7.87 16.45
C LEU A 167 -2.37 -9.06 15.59
#